data_AF-A0A9P8FGY1-F1
#
_entry.id   AF-A0A9P8FGY1-F1
#
_cell.length_a   1.000
_cell.length_b   1.000
_cell.length_c   1.000
_cell.angle_alpha   90.00
_cell.angle_beta   90.00
_cell.angle_gamma   90.00
#
_symmetry.space_group_name_H-M   'P 1'
#
loop_
_entity.id
_entity.type
_entity.pdbx_description
1 polymer ?
#
loop_
_entity_poly.entity_id
_entity_poly.type
_entity_poly.pdbx_seq_one_letter_code
_entity_poly.pdbx_strand_id
1 'polypeptide(L)'
;MRPDGPRDTIVGPDSGPEPPFPLKLNGEVVKGFGRGSKELGIPTANIPLSGLTIGGHDDIESGVYYGYCSLSTTSRIYPQVMSIGWNPFYKNTVRSVEVHVLEKFDADFYGAHMNLVILGFIRPEYDYVSKESLIEDIEFDVAVARRCLEREGYAKFKEDPYLLEFEGKTSVAS
;
A
#
# COMPACT_ATOMS: atom_id res chain seq x y z
N MET A 1 -18.45 7.26 -5.32
CA MET A 1 -18.88 8.42 -4.49
C MET A 1 -18.56 8.18 -3.02
N ARG A 2 -17.89 9.14 -2.37
CA ARG A 2 -17.56 9.13 -0.93
C ARG A 2 -18.85 9.11 -0.08
N PRO A 3 -18.98 8.24 0.94
CA PRO A 3 -20.15 8.21 1.82
C PRO A 3 -20.16 9.38 2.82
N ASP A 4 -21.35 9.88 3.18
CA ASP A 4 -21.55 11.01 4.11
C ASP A 4 -21.56 10.61 5.60
N GLY A 5 -21.36 9.33 5.92
CA GLY A 5 -21.47 8.75 7.26
C GLY A 5 -20.13 8.48 7.94
N PRO A 6 -20.14 8.19 9.26
CA PRO A 6 -18.94 7.76 9.96
C PRO A 6 -18.39 6.47 9.35
N ARG A 7 -17.07 6.41 9.21
CA ARG A 7 -16.35 5.23 8.71
C ARG A 7 -15.88 4.38 9.89
N ASP A 8 -15.79 3.07 9.67
CA ASP A 8 -15.27 2.15 10.67
C ASP A 8 -13.81 2.48 11.00
N THR A 9 -13.51 2.50 12.29
CA THR A 9 -12.18 2.86 12.80
C THR A 9 -11.21 1.67 12.84
N ILE A 10 -11.75 0.45 12.74
CA ILE A 10 -11.06 -0.84 12.68
C ILE A 10 -11.76 -1.66 11.61
N VAL A 11 -11.01 -2.42 10.82
CA VAL A 11 -11.52 -3.30 9.76
C VAL A 11 -10.87 -4.68 9.85
N GLY A 12 -11.57 -5.72 9.39
CA GLY A 12 -11.12 -7.10 9.50
C GLY A 12 -11.24 -7.68 10.91
N PRO A 13 -11.21 -9.02 11.06
CA PRO A 13 -11.51 -9.70 12.32
C PRO A 13 -10.34 -9.64 13.31
N ASP A 14 -10.64 -9.66 14.61
CA ASP A 14 -9.62 -9.52 15.66
C ASP A 14 -8.62 -10.68 15.72
N SER A 15 -8.99 -11.85 15.20
CA SER A 15 -8.13 -13.03 15.09
C SER A 15 -6.97 -12.87 14.10
N GLY A 16 -7.03 -11.88 13.20
CA GLY A 16 -6.03 -11.64 12.17
C GLY A 16 -6.61 -11.62 10.75
N PRO A 17 -5.76 -11.57 9.71
CA PRO A 17 -6.21 -11.63 8.32
C PRO A 17 -6.95 -12.93 8.00
N GLU A 18 -8.04 -12.82 7.25
CA GLU A 18 -8.79 -13.94 6.67
C GLU A 18 -8.57 -14.03 5.14
N PRO A 19 -8.75 -15.20 4.51
CA PRO A 19 -8.63 -15.35 3.08
C PRO A 19 -9.41 -14.26 2.30
N PRO A 20 -8.79 -13.62 1.30
CA PRO A 20 -7.54 -14.03 0.64
C PRO A 20 -6.25 -13.53 1.31
N PHE A 21 -6.33 -12.81 2.43
CA PHE A 21 -5.15 -12.30 3.14
C PHE A 21 -4.48 -13.40 4.00
N PRO A 22 -3.16 -13.34 4.23
CA PRO A 22 -2.20 -12.34 3.75
C PRO A 22 -1.85 -12.53 2.26
N LEU A 23 -1.77 -11.41 1.54
CA LEU A 23 -1.33 -11.40 0.15
C LEU A 23 0.09 -10.83 0.05
N LYS A 24 0.87 -11.36 -0.89
CA LYS A 24 2.26 -10.95 -1.09
C LYS A 24 2.44 -10.32 -2.47
N LEU A 25 3.15 -9.20 -2.50
CA LEU A 25 3.50 -8.46 -3.71
C LEU A 25 4.92 -7.93 -3.56
N ASN A 26 5.64 -7.84 -4.67
CA ASN A 26 6.91 -7.15 -4.71
C ASN A 26 7.13 -6.48 -6.05
N GLY A 27 7.94 -5.44 -6.09
CA GLY A 27 8.31 -4.75 -7.32
C GLY A 27 9.26 -3.60 -7.09
N GLU A 28 9.84 -3.10 -8.18
CA GLU A 28 10.69 -1.92 -8.16
C GLU A 28 9.85 -0.65 -7.99
N VAL A 29 10.31 0.26 -7.13
CA VAL A 29 9.67 1.56 -6.93
C VAL A 29 10.01 2.48 -8.10
N VAL A 30 8.99 2.85 -8.87
CA VAL A 30 9.15 3.75 -10.03
C VAL A 30 8.58 5.13 -9.76
N LYS A 31 8.96 6.11 -10.59
CA LYS A 31 8.32 7.42 -10.61
C LYS A 31 6.90 7.29 -11.17
N GLY A 32 5.92 7.77 -10.41
CA GLY A 32 4.54 7.92 -10.89
C GLY A 32 4.39 9.12 -11.83
N PHE A 33 3.14 9.45 -12.18
CA PHE A 33 2.79 10.50 -13.16
C PHE A 33 2.75 11.92 -12.58
N GLY A 34 3.46 12.18 -11.48
CA GLY A 34 3.57 13.53 -10.91
C GLY A 34 2.28 14.11 -10.32
N ARG A 35 1.31 13.27 -9.94
CA ARG A 35 0.12 13.72 -9.19
C ARG A 35 0.52 14.00 -7.75
N GLY A 36 1.08 15.19 -7.48
CA GLY A 36 1.10 15.97 -6.23
C GLY A 36 1.10 15.31 -4.84
N SER A 37 1.30 13.99 -4.67
CA SER A 37 1.12 13.29 -3.39
C SER A 37 2.14 13.77 -2.36
N LYS A 38 3.36 14.10 -2.82
CA LYS A 38 4.34 14.86 -2.04
C LYS A 38 3.84 16.25 -1.61
N GLU A 39 3.15 16.97 -2.48
CA GLU A 39 2.55 18.28 -2.17
C GLU A 39 1.32 18.16 -1.26
N LEU A 40 0.71 16.97 -1.17
CA LEU A 40 -0.32 16.60 -0.19
C LEU A 40 0.28 16.25 1.17
N GLY A 41 1.61 16.10 1.29
CA GLY A 41 2.27 15.57 2.49
C GLY A 41 2.16 14.05 2.62
N ILE A 42 1.68 13.35 1.59
CA ILE A 42 1.41 11.91 1.58
C ILE A 42 2.15 11.28 0.39
N PRO A 43 3.50 11.18 0.45
CA PRO A 43 4.28 10.61 -0.65
C PRO A 43 3.89 9.14 -0.93
N THR A 44 3.66 8.81 -2.20
CA THR A 44 3.34 7.44 -2.64
C THR A 44 4.42 6.85 -3.55
N ALA A 45 4.85 5.64 -3.23
CA ALA A 45 5.72 4.80 -4.05
C ALA A 45 4.86 4.04 -5.07
N ASN A 46 5.24 4.08 -6.35
CA ASN A 46 4.48 3.43 -7.42
C ASN A 46 5.12 2.10 -7.77
N ILE A 47 4.31 1.03 -7.87
CA ILE A 47 4.72 -0.29 -8.34
C ILE A 47 3.80 -0.70 -9.50
N PRO A 48 4.32 -0.84 -10.74
CA PRO A 48 3.54 -1.33 -11.87
C PRO A 48 3.15 -2.80 -11.69
N LEU A 49 1.89 -3.15 -11.95
CA LEU A 49 1.43 -4.56 -11.87
C LEU A 49 1.52 -5.31 -13.21
N SER A 50 2.14 -4.74 -14.24
CA SER A 50 2.28 -5.42 -15.54
C SER A 50 3.09 -6.72 -15.39
N GLY A 51 2.43 -7.86 -15.53
CA GLY A 51 3.04 -9.18 -15.36
C GLY A 51 3.22 -9.63 -13.89
N LEU A 52 2.64 -8.89 -12.93
CA LEU A 52 2.60 -9.28 -11.53
C LEU A 52 1.17 -9.67 -11.15
N THR A 53 1.04 -10.67 -10.28
CA THR A 53 -0.22 -11.00 -9.62
C THR A 53 -0.09 -10.68 -8.13
N ILE A 54 -1.19 -10.29 -7.49
CA ILE A 54 -1.19 -10.03 -6.06
C ILE A 54 -1.53 -11.36 -5.36
N GLY A 55 -0.50 -12.05 -4.87
CA GLY A 55 -0.68 -13.38 -4.29
C GLY A 55 -1.33 -14.41 -5.23
N GLY A 56 -1.15 -14.29 -6.55
CA GLY A 56 -1.80 -15.18 -7.53
C GLY A 56 -3.25 -14.80 -7.89
N HIS A 57 -3.76 -13.67 -7.41
CA HIS A 57 -5.09 -13.17 -7.74
C HIS A 57 -5.03 -12.03 -8.76
N ASP A 58 -5.73 -12.21 -9.87
CA ASP A 58 -5.85 -11.21 -10.94
C ASP A 58 -7.01 -10.22 -10.65
N ASP A 59 -8.06 -10.71 -9.98
CA ASP A 59 -9.32 -10.00 -9.72
C ASP A 59 -9.40 -9.43 -8.28
N ILE A 60 -8.31 -8.85 -7.77
CA ILE A 60 -8.37 -8.13 -6.49
C ILE A 60 -9.23 -6.87 -6.66
N GLU A 61 -10.07 -6.52 -5.69
CA GLU A 61 -10.87 -5.30 -5.75
C GLU A 61 -9.99 -4.04 -5.88
N SER A 62 -10.49 -2.97 -6.50
CA SER A 62 -9.81 -1.67 -6.45
C SER A 62 -10.19 -0.94 -5.18
N GLY A 63 -9.21 -0.34 -4.51
CA GLY A 63 -9.45 0.36 -3.26
C GLY A 63 -8.20 0.51 -2.41
N VAL A 64 -8.42 0.76 -1.13
CA VAL A 64 -7.37 1.00 -0.14
C VAL A 64 -7.20 -0.21 0.76
N TYR A 65 -5.95 -0.62 0.94
CA TYR A 65 -5.52 -1.76 1.74
C TYR A 65 -4.45 -1.33 2.74
N TYR A 66 -4.17 -2.20 3.70
CA TYR A 66 -3.11 -1.98 4.70
C TYR A 66 -2.26 -3.24 4.90
N GLY A 67 -1.07 -3.04 5.46
CA GLY A 67 -0.15 -4.13 5.77
C GLY A 67 1.23 -3.64 6.15
N TYR A 68 2.23 -4.47 5.87
CA TYR A 68 3.63 -4.15 6.08
C TYR A 68 4.40 -4.11 4.76
N CYS A 69 5.47 -3.33 4.75
CA CYS A 69 6.44 -3.31 3.67
C CYS A 69 7.86 -3.16 4.18
N SER A 70 8.79 -3.35 3.27
CA SER A 70 10.21 -3.14 3.44
C SER A 70 10.83 -2.72 2.12
N LEU A 71 12.04 -2.19 2.17
CA LEU A 71 12.80 -1.77 1.00
C LEU A 71 14.12 -2.55 0.96
N SER A 72 14.60 -2.89 -0.22
CA SER A 72 15.88 -3.61 -0.39
C SER A 72 17.10 -2.83 0.13
N THR A 73 16.94 -1.53 0.38
CA THR A 73 17.97 -0.62 0.90
C THR A 73 18.01 -0.56 2.43
N THR A 74 17.13 -1.28 3.13
CA THR A 74 17.06 -1.27 4.59
C THR A 74 16.62 -2.63 5.16
N SER A 75 17.01 -2.91 6.40
CA SER A 75 16.49 -4.06 7.17
C SER A 75 15.25 -3.71 8.00
N ARG A 76 14.74 -2.48 7.88
CA ARG A 76 13.56 -2.03 8.62
C ARG A 76 12.27 -2.44 7.90
N ILE A 77 11.27 -2.77 8.71
CA ILE A 77 9.91 -3.09 8.29
C ILE A 77 8.98 -1.99 8.77
N TYR A 78 8.14 -1.52 7.87
CA TYR A 78 7.27 -0.37 8.06
C TYR A 78 5.80 -0.75 7.85
N PRO A 79 4.88 -0.18 8.64
CA PRO A 79 3.47 -0.23 8.29
C PRO A 79 3.21 0.64 7.06
N GLN A 80 2.24 0.24 6.25
CA GLN A 80 1.86 0.94 5.02
C GLN A 80 0.36 0.92 4.79
N VAL A 81 -0.12 1.93 4.06
CA VAL A 81 -1.40 1.88 3.33
C VAL A 81 -1.10 1.90 1.85
N MET A 82 -1.91 1.20 1.06
CA MET A 82 -1.76 1.19 -0.39
C MET A 82 -3.09 1.34 -1.08
N SER A 83 -3.07 1.95 -2.26
CA SER A 83 -4.18 1.94 -3.20
C SER A 83 -3.85 0.98 -4.34
N ILE A 84 -4.82 0.15 -4.71
CA ILE A 84 -4.80 -0.62 -5.94
C ILE A 84 -5.90 -0.07 -6.84
N GLY A 85 -5.54 0.34 -8.05
CA GLY A 85 -6.48 0.96 -8.98
C GLY A 85 -6.09 0.73 -10.43
N TRP A 86 -6.95 1.21 -11.34
CA TRP A 86 -6.68 1.19 -12.77
C TRP A 86 -5.97 2.46 -13.21
N ASN A 87 -4.98 2.32 -14.10
CA ASN A 87 -4.25 3.45 -14.63
C ASN A 87 -5.03 4.11 -15.79
N PRO A 88 -5.53 5.35 -15.62
CA PRO A 88 -6.31 6.04 -16.64
C PRO A 88 -5.50 6.36 -17.91
N PHE A 89 -4.18 6.51 -17.80
CA PHE A 89 -3.31 6.82 -18.94
C PHE A 89 -3.15 5.65 -19.92
N TYR A 90 -3.36 4.41 -19.45
CA TYR A 90 -3.36 3.21 -20.27
C TYR A 90 -4.78 2.74 -20.57
N LYS A 91 -5.74 3.66 -20.73
CA LYS A 91 -7.16 3.33 -21.00
C LYS A 91 -7.76 2.35 -19.98
N ASN A 92 -7.28 2.39 -18.73
CA ASN A 92 -7.66 1.45 -17.67
C ASN A 92 -7.43 -0.04 -18.02
N THR A 93 -6.41 -0.36 -18.82
CA THR A 93 -6.04 -1.76 -19.11
C THR A 93 -4.90 -2.28 -18.24
N VAL A 94 -4.28 -1.41 -17.44
CA VAL A 94 -3.16 -1.73 -16.56
C VAL A 94 -3.49 -1.29 -15.15
N ARG A 95 -3.27 -2.17 -14.17
CA ARG A 95 -3.39 -1.82 -12.74
C ARG A 95 -2.09 -1.24 -12.20
N SER A 96 -2.21 -0.39 -11.19
CA SER A 96 -1.06 0.15 -10.44
C SER A 96 -1.29 -0.01 -8.95
N VAL A 97 -0.20 -0.18 -8.22
CA VAL A 97 -0.17 -0.06 -6.76
C VAL A 97 0.55 1.22 -6.39
N GLU A 98 -0.09 2.02 -5.55
CA GLU A 98 0.50 3.20 -4.92
C GLU A 98 0.60 2.95 -3.41
N VAL A 99 1.82 2.93 -2.88
CA VAL A 99 2.09 2.60 -1.47
C VAL A 99 2.52 3.86 -0.72
N HIS A 100 1.81 4.21 0.34
CA HIS A 100 2.24 5.20 1.31
C HIS A 100 2.84 4.48 2.53
N VAL A 101 4.16 4.57 2.66
CA VAL A 101 4.90 4.03 3.82
C VAL A 101 4.69 4.98 5.00
N LEU A 102 4.25 4.45 6.14
CA LEU A 102 3.89 5.25 7.32
C LEU A 102 5.11 5.61 8.19
N GLU A 103 6.17 6.07 7.51
CA GLU A 103 7.45 6.53 8.06
C GLU A 103 7.91 7.73 7.22
N LYS A 104 8.59 8.68 7.87
CA LYS A 104 9.22 9.80 7.17
C LYS A 104 10.59 9.38 6.60
N PHE A 105 10.80 9.66 5.32
CA PHE A 105 12.10 9.48 4.66
C PHE A 105 12.68 10.85 4.29
N ASP A 106 13.99 11.00 4.47
CA ASP A 106 14.72 12.23 4.10
C ASP A 106 15.13 12.24 2.62
N ALA A 107 15.05 11.09 1.94
CA ALA A 107 15.38 10.93 0.53
C ALA A 107 14.40 10.00 -0.18
N ASP A 108 14.30 10.18 -1.50
CA ASP A 108 13.55 9.26 -2.36
C ASP A 108 14.24 7.90 -2.47
N PHE A 109 13.46 6.85 -2.70
CA PHE A 109 13.93 5.48 -2.83
C PHE A 109 13.50 4.84 -4.17
N TYR A 110 13.46 5.65 -5.24
CA TYR A 110 13.24 5.13 -6.60
C TYR A 110 14.33 4.10 -6.96
N GLY A 111 13.94 3.05 -7.69
CA GLY A 111 14.83 1.94 -8.04
C GLY A 111 15.06 0.92 -6.91
N ALA A 112 14.64 1.22 -5.68
CA ALA A 112 14.64 0.22 -4.61
C ALA A 112 13.55 -0.82 -4.89
N HIS A 113 13.84 -2.08 -4.56
CA HIS A 113 12.82 -3.12 -4.58
C HIS A 113 12.01 -3.04 -3.28
N MET A 114 10.69 -3.16 -3.39
CA MET A 114 9.78 -3.17 -2.24
C MET A 114 9.10 -4.54 -2.15
N ASN A 115 9.08 -5.12 -0.95
CA ASN A 115 8.24 -6.28 -0.63
C ASN A 115 7.06 -5.82 0.23
N LEU A 116 5.89 -6.40 -0.02
CA LEU A 116 4.61 -6.03 0.58
C LEU A 116 3.89 -7.28 1.10
N VAL A 117 3.46 -7.21 2.35
CA VAL A 117 2.52 -8.16 2.96
C VAL A 117 1.23 -7.39 3.23
N ILE A 118 0.18 -7.72 2.50
CA ILE A 118 -1.13 -7.05 2.52
C ILE A 118 -2.05 -7.87 3.41
N LEU A 119 -2.66 -7.23 4.42
CA LEU A 119 -3.35 -7.93 5.50
C LEU A 119 -4.86 -7.64 5.55
N GLY A 120 -5.33 -6.64 4.83
CA GLY A 120 -6.75 -6.36 4.79
C GLY A 120 -7.12 -5.20 3.87
N PHE A 121 -8.41 -5.10 3.61
CA PHE A 121 -9.06 -4.04 2.86
C PHE A 121 -9.67 -3.02 3.82
N ILE A 122 -9.53 -1.73 3.51
CA ILE A 122 -10.14 -0.63 4.26
C ILE A 122 -11.44 -0.18 3.60
N ARG A 123 -11.39 0.13 2.29
CA ARG A 123 -12.51 0.71 1.55
C ARG A 123 -12.29 0.68 0.04
N PRO A 124 -13.36 0.77 -0.78
CA PRO A 124 -13.23 0.95 -2.21
C PRO A 124 -12.71 2.35 -2.57
N GLU A 125 -12.40 2.55 -3.86
CA GLU A 125 -12.07 3.86 -4.42
C GLU A 125 -13.24 4.84 -4.24
N TYR A 126 -12.93 6.07 -3.85
CA TYR A 126 -13.90 7.15 -3.73
C TYR A 126 -13.59 8.26 -4.73
N ASP A 127 -14.65 8.87 -5.26
CA ASP A 127 -14.57 10.09 -6.04
C ASP A 127 -14.55 11.28 -5.08
N TYR A 128 -13.62 12.21 -5.32
CA TYR A 128 -13.46 13.41 -4.51
C TYR A 128 -13.77 14.65 -5.33
N VAL A 129 -14.52 15.57 -4.72
CA VAL A 129 -14.85 16.87 -5.30
C VAL A 129 -13.88 17.97 -4.83
N SER A 130 -13.02 17.68 -3.84
CA SER A 130 -12.00 18.59 -3.31
C SER A 130 -10.72 17.86 -2.90
N LYS A 131 -9.61 18.59 -2.84
CA LYS A 131 -8.30 18.08 -2.41
C LYS A 131 -8.31 17.77 -0.90
N GLU A 132 -9.02 18.58 -0.14
CA GLU A 132 -9.13 18.51 1.31
C GLU A 132 -9.85 17.22 1.75
N SER A 133 -10.96 16.89 1.08
CA SER A 133 -11.70 15.65 1.35
C SER A 133 -10.89 14.38 1.05
N LEU A 134 -10.03 14.43 0.03
CA LEU A 134 -9.08 13.37 -0.28
C LEU A 134 -8.04 13.20 0.84
N ILE A 135 -7.45 14.31 1.31
CA ILE A 135 -6.45 14.28 2.38
C ILE A 135 -7.07 13.71 3.66
N GLU A 136 -8.24 14.21 4.06
CA GLU A 136 -8.97 13.73 5.26
C GLU A 136 -9.16 12.21 5.23
N ASP A 137 -9.60 11.66 4.09
CA ASP A 137 -9.84 10.23 3.99
C ASP A 137 -8.55 9.42 3.99
N ILE A 138 -7.45 9.92 3.42
CA ILE A 138 -6.15 9.26 3.51
C ILE A 138 -5.62 9.28 4.95
N GLU A 139 -5.71 10.41 5.66
CA GLU A 139 -5.31 10.49 7.07
C GLU A 139 -6.13 9.52 7.92
N PHE A 140 -7.43 9.39 7.63
CA PHE A 140 -8.29 8.41 8.27
C PHE A 140 -7.86 6.97 7.93
N ASP A 141 -7.53 6.67 6.67
CA ASP A 141 -7.02 5.36 6.24
C ASP A 141 -5.74 4.99 6.99
N VAL A 142 -4.83 5.96 7.16
CA VAL A 142 -3.59 5.80 7.94
C VAL A 142 -3.91 5.48 9.40
N ALA A 143 -4.85 6.19 10.02
CA ALA A 143 -5.26 5.94 11.40
C ALA A 143 -5.91 4.57 11.59
N VAL A 144 -6.75 4.14 10.63
CA VAL A 144 -7.33 2.79 10.61
C VAL A 144 -6.24 1.73 10.50
N ALA A 145 -5.32 1.88 9.54
CA ALA A 145 -4.23 0.93 9.35
C ALA A 145 -3.37 0.77 10.60
N ARG A 146 -3.00 1.86 11.26
CA ARG A 146 -2.24 1.80 12.53
C ARG A 146 -2.98 1.00 13.60
N ARG A 147 -4.26 1.31 13.84
CA ARG A 147 -5.09 0.58 14.82
C ARG A 147 -5.22 -0.91 14.47
N CYS A 148 -5.45 -1.24 13.20
CA CYS A 148 -5.57 -2.62 12.75
C CYS A 148 -4.28 -3.42 12.96
N LEU A 149 -3.13 -2.82 12.65
CA LEU A 149 -1.82 -3.46 12.73
C LEU A 149 -1.26 -3.61 14.16
N GLU A 150 -1.80 -2.87 15.12
CA GLU A 150 -1.45 -3.02 16.55
C GLU A 150 -2.09 -4.26 17.19
N ARG A 151 -3.16 -4.82 16.59
CA ARG A 151 -3.81 -6.03 17.09
C ARG A 151 -2.90 -7.25 16.93
N GLU A 152 -2.87 -8.14 17.92
CA GLU A 152 -1.99 -9.30 17.99
C GLU A 152 -2.05 -10.19 16.73
N GLY A 153 -3.25 -10.43 16.20
CA GLY A 153 -3.47 -11.22 14.99
C GLY A 153 -2.79 -10.65 13.73
N TYR A 154 -2.48 -9.35 13.72
CA TYR A 154 -1.84 -8.63 12.61
C TYR A 154 -0.38 -8.28 12.92
N ALA A 155 -0.07 -7.87 14.15
CA ALA A 155 1.26 -7.40 14.55
C ALA A 155 2.37 -8.42 14.29
N LYS A 156 2.06 -9.71 14.44
CA LYS A 156 3.00 -10.82 14.16
C LYS A 156 3.52 -10.85 12.72
N PHE A 157 2.78 -10.29 11.75
CA PHE A 157 3.21 -10.26 10.35
C PHE A 157 4.34 -9.27 10.08
N LYS A 158 4.68 -8.43 11.06
CA LYS A 158 5.94 -7.66 11.03
C LYS A 158 7.17 -8.56 11.01
N GLU A 159 7.03 -9.83 11.41
CA GLU A 159 8.11 -10.83 11.41
C GLU A 159 8.04 -11.78 10.20
N ASP A 160 7.15 -11.54 9.22
CA ASP A 160 7.07 -12.40 8.03
C ASP A 160 8.40 -12.31 7.25
N PRO A 161 9.13 -13.44 7.07
CA PRO A 161 10.45 -13.44 6.45
C PRO A 161 10.44 -12.91 5.02
N TYR A 162 9.30 -13.01 4.32
CA TYR A 162 9.13 -12.44 2.99
C TYR A 162 9.47 -10.96 2.92
N LEU A 163 9.24 -10.21 4.00
CA LEU A 163 9.57 -8.79 4.05
C LEU A 163 11.08 -8.56 3.95
N LEU A 164 11.95 -9.53 4.22
CA LEU A 164 13.40 -9.33 4.10
C LEU A 164 14.03 -10.15 2.95
N GLU A 165 13.21 -10.91 2.23
CA GLU A 165 13.64 -11.75 1.10
C GLU A 165 13.77 -10.95 -0.20
N PHE A 166 14.96 -10.39 -0.43
CA PHE A 166 15.32 -9.68 -1.66
C PHE A 166 16.25 -10.48 -2.59
N GLU A 167 16.36 -11.80 -2.42
CA GLU A 167 17.28 -12.64 -3.20
C GLU A 167 17.12 -12.43 -4.72
N GLY A 168 18.24 -12.21 -5.41
CA GLY A 168 18.30 -11.93 -6.84
C GLY A 168 17.90 -10.50 -7.25
N LYS A 169 17.54 -9.62 -6.30
CA LYS A 169 17.03 -8.27 -6.53
C LYS A 169 17.95 -7.24 -5.88
N THR A 170 19.14 -7.12 -6.45
CA THR A 170 20.11 -6.10 -6.01
C THR A 170 19.67 -4.74 -6.55
N SER A 171 19.63 -3.73 -5.69
CA SER A 171 19.56 -2.33 -6.12
C SER A 171 20.82 -1.99 -6.92
N VAL A 172 20.64 -1.38 -8.09
CA VAL A 172 21.73 -0.63 -8.73
C VAL A 172 21.92 0.62 -7.87
N ALA A 173 22.95 0.62 -7.04
CA ALA A 173 23.36 1.84 -6.35
C ALA A 173 23.83 2.84 -7.40
N SER A 174 23.18 4.00 -7.49
CA SER A 174 23.72 5.18 -8.16
C SER A 174 24.04 6.23 -7.12
#